data_AF-A0A7W0L6U8-F1
#
_entry.id   AF-A0A7W0L6U8-F1
#
_cell.length_a   1.000
_cell.length_b   1.000
_cell.length_c   1.000
_cell.angle_alpha   90.00
_cell.angle_beta   90.00
_cell.angle_gamma   90.00
#
_symmetry.space_group_name_H-M   'P 1'
#
loop_
_entity.id
_entity.type
_entity.pdbx_description
1 polymer ?
#
loop_
_entity_poly.entity_id
_entity_poly.type
_entity_poly.pdbx_seq_one_letter_code
_entity_poly.pdbx_strand_id
1 'polypeptide(L)'
;MSQPDTKHLIGLLLGAEEDWPRAFEELLARVGPIRTIDGAAHDVSVQRLTIEPFDLRQDVHPDLVIDRLAYWYYHPREWLKKA
;
A
#
# COMPACT_ATOMS: atom_id res chain seq x y z
N MET A 1 12.14 13.64 -26.02
CA MET A 1 10.83 12.96 -25.91
C MET A 1 10.46 12.98 -24.44
N SER A 2 9.20 13.20 -24.09
CA SER A 2 8.80 13.15 -22.67
C SER A 2 8.96 11.73 -22.14
N GLN A 3 9.50 11.59 -20.92
CA GLN A 3 9.48 10.34 -20.17
C GLN A 3 8.02 9.88 -20.01
N PRO A 4 7.67 8.60 -20.17
CA PRO A 4 6.32 8.13 -19.86
C PRO A 4 6.04 8.28 -18.36
N ASP A 5 4.85 8.78 -18.02
CA ASP A 5 4.38 8.93 -16.64
C ASP A 5 4.44 7.57 -15.93
N THR A 6 5.27 7.47 -14.89
CA THR A 6 5.48 6.23 -14.13
C THR A 6 4.45 6.16 -13.01
N LYS A 7 3.77 5.02 -12.87
CA LYS A 7 2.73 4.84 -11.85
C LYS A 7 3.25 3.99 -10.69
N HIS A 8 2.92 4.42 -9.48
CA HIS A 8 3.20 3.69 -8.24
C HIS A 8 1.90 3.40 -7.49
N LEU A 9 1.85 2.27 -6.77
CA LEU A 9 0.74 1.86 -5.93
C LEU A 9 1.20 1.66 -4.49
N ILE A 10 0.60 2.42 -3.56
CA ILE A 10 0.82 2.28 -2.12
C ILE A 10 -0.33 1.45 -1.52
N GLY A 11 0.02 0.32 -0.92
CA GLY A 11 -0.90 -0.48 -0.11
C GLY A 11 -1.12 0.14 1.27
N LEU A 12 -2.38 0.29 1.69
CA LEU A 12 -2.75 0.77 3.02
C LEU A 12 -3.26 -0.40 3.88
N LEU A 13 -2.41 -0.90 4.77
CA LEU A 13 -2.74 -1.98 5.71
C LEU A 13 -2.93 -1.40 7.12
N LEU A 14 -4.08 -0.77 7.35
CA LEU A 14 -4.32 0.06 8.54
C LEU A 14 -5.34 -0.54 9.53
N GLY A 15 -5.70 -1.81 9.34
CA GLY A 15 -6.70 -2.52 10.14
C GLY A 15 -8.14 -2.17 9.73
N ALA A 16 -9.06 -2.23 10.70
CA ALA A 16 -10.49 -1.96 10.50
C ALA A 16 -10.88 -0.49 10.81
N GLU A 17 -9.93 0.45 10.69
CA GLU A 17 -10.15 1.88 10.90
C GLU A 17 -10.41 2.58 9.56
N GLU A 18 -11.41 3.47 9.52
CA GLU A 18 -11.89 4.14 8.30
C GLU A 18 -11.32 5.57 8.11
N ASP A 19 -10.83 6.19 9.18
CA ASP A 19 -10.33 7.56 9.18
C ASP A 19 -8.93 7.67 8.56
N TRP A 20 -7.99 6.83 8.96
CA TRP A 20 -6.62 6.86 8.44
C TRP A 20 -6.50 6.47 6.96
N PRO A 21 -7.11 5.38 6.44
CA PRO A 21 -7.07 5.09 5.01
C PRO A 21 -7.65 6.24 4.19
N ARG A 22 -8.80 6.77 4.62
CA ARG A 22 -9.46 7.89 3.94
C ARG A 22 -8.64 9.17 3.97
N ALA A 23 -7.92 9.43 5.07
CA ALA A 23 -7.00 10.56 5.15
C ALA A 23 -5.86 10.45 4.12
N PHE A 24 -5.28 9.26 3.91
CA PHE A 24 -4.25 9.04 2.88
C PHE A 24 -4.81 9.10 1.46
N GLU A 25 -5.98 8.52 1.21
CA GLU A 25 -6.72 8.60 -0.07
C GLU A 25 -6.97 10.06 -0.48
N GLU A 26 -7.53 10.85 0.45
CA GLU A 26 -7.79 12.28 0.26
C GLU A 26 -6.50 13.11 0.11
N LEU A 27 -5.39 12.73 0.76
CA LEU A 27 -4.12 13.45 0.64
C LEU A 27 -3.47 13.24 -0.73
N LEU A 28 -3.30 11.99 -1.17
CA LEU A 28 -2.62 11.67 -2.43
C LEU A 28 -3.41 12.16 -3.65
N ALA A 29 -4.74 12.09 -3.61
CA ALA A 29 -5.61 12.69 -4.62
C ALA A 29 -5.42 14.21 -4.80
N ARG A 30 -4.83 14.90 -3.80
CA ARG A 30 -4.51 16.34 -3.84
C ARG A 30 -3.04 16.63 -4.17
N VAL A 31 -2.14 15.66 -4.05
CA VAL A 31 -0.72 15.80 -4.43
C VAL A 31 -0.57 15.75 -5.96
N GLY A 32 -1.24 14.80 -6.61
CA GLY A 32 -1.12 14.59 -8.06
C GLY A 32 0.28 14.14 -8.49
N PRO A 33 0.63 14.26 -9.79
CA PRO A 33 1.89 13.75 -10.31
C PRO A 33 3.12 14.50 -9.78
N ILE A 34 3.96 13.79 -9.04
CA ILE A 34 5.24 14.30 -8.51
C ILE A 34 6.23 14.41 -9.68
N ARG A 35 6.89 15.56 -9.84
CA ARG A 35 7.84 15.82 -10.94
C ARG A 35 9.27 15.91 -10.45
N THR A 36 10.18 15.25 -11.15
CA THR A 36 11.62 15.28 -10.87
C THR A 36 12.33 16.39 -11.64
N ILE A 37 13.60 16.66 -11.30
CA ILE A 37 14.42 17.72 -11.92
C ILE A 37 14.81 17.40 -13.37
N ASP A 38 14.90 16.11 -13.72
CA ASP A 38 15.09 15.60 -15.09
C ASP A 38 13.77 15.55 -15.90
N GLY A 39 12.63 15.89 -15.28
CA GLY A 39 11.34 16.03 -15.95
C GLY A 39 10.51 14.75 -16.05
N ALA A 40 10.89 13.68 -15.35
CA ALA A 40 10.01 12.53 -15.17
C ALA A 40 8.81 12.90 -14.28
N ALA A 41 7.67 12.24 -14.51
CA ALA A 41 6.47 12.36 -13.70
C ALA A 41 6.12 11.02 -13.05
N HIS A 42 5.77 11.08 -11.78
CA HIS A 42 5.39 9.94 -10.95
C HIS A 42 3.97 10.14 -10.42
N ASP A 43 3.03 9.36 -10.94
CA ASP A 43 1.66 9.27 -10.45
C ASP A 43 1.62 8.28 -9.28
N VAL A 44 0.96 8.64 -8.17
CA VAL A 44 0.99 7.86 -6.92
C VAL A 44 -0.44 7.60 -6.45
N SER A 45 -0.83 6.33 -6.47
CA SER A 45 -2.15 5.85 -6.11
C SER A 45 -2.13 5.05 -4.80
N VAL A 46 -3.29 4.86 -4.18
CA VAL A 46 -3.46 4.00 -2.98
C VAL A 46 -4.55 2.97 -3.18
N GLN A 47 -4.36 1.81 -2.54
CA GLN A 47 -5.36 0.77 -2.38
C GLN A 47 -5.36 0.27 -0.93
N ARG A 48 -6.54 0.09 -0.33
CA ARG A 48 -6.68 -0.57 0.97
C ARG A 48 -6.37 -2.06 0.84
N LEU A 49 -5.55 -2.60 1.73
CA LEU A 49 -5.18 -4.01 1.75
C LEU A 49 -5.91 -4.79 2.84
N THR A 50 -6.37 -5.98 2.47
CA THR A 50 -6.95 -7.01 3.35
C THR A 50 -5.88 -8.04 3.74
N ILE A 51 -5.95 -8.56 4.98
CA ILE A 51 -5.13 -9.73 5.37
C ILE A 51 -5.88 -10.98 4.93
N GLU A 52 -5.40 -11.58 3.84
CA GLU A 52 -5.98 -12.79 3.25
C GLU A 52 -5.07 -14.02 3.50
N PRO A 53 -5.59 -15.25 3.40
CA PRO A 53 -4.76 -16.46 3.47
C PRO A 53 -3.70 -16.46 2.37
N PHE A 54 -2.47 -16.84 2.69
CA PHE A 54 -1.36 -16.76 1.74
C PHE A 54 -1.50 -17.75 0.57
N ASP A 55 -1.26 -17.27 -0.66
CA ASP A 55 -0.93 -18.10 -1.81
C ASP A 55 0.49 -17.75 -2.29
N LEU A 56 1.34 -18.76 -2.45
CA LEU A 56 2.73 -18.61 -2.90
C LEU A 56 2.85 -18.15 -4.38
N ARG A 57 1.72 -18.06 -5.09
CA ARG A 57 1.60 -17.62 -6.48
C ARG A 57 0.86 -16.28 -6.62
N GLN A 58 0.53 -15.63 -5.51
CA GLN A 58 -0.11 -14.31 -5.54
C GLN A 58 0.91 -13.25 -5.98
N ASP A 59 0.55 -12.46 -6.99
CA ASP A 59 1.35 -11.32 -7.43
C ASP A 59 1.40 -10.23 -6.36
N VAL A 60 2.59 -9.65 -6.14
CA VAL A 60 2.76 -8.49 -5.26
C VAL A 60 2.46 -7.22 -6.07
N HIS A 61 1.26 -6.68 -5.92
CA HIS A 61 0.80 -5.50 -6.67
C HIS A 61 1.32 -4.13 -6.18
N PRO A 62 1.47 -3.83 -4.86
CA PRO A 62 1.92 -2.52 -4.41
C PRO A 62 3.45 -2.42 -4.31
N ASP A 63 4.02 -1.28 -4.74
CA ASP A 63 5.45 -0.97 -4.65
C ASP A 63 5.90 -0.65 -3.21
N LEU A 64 4.96 -0.21 -2.37
CA LEU A 64 5.16 0.18 -0.98
C LEU A 64 3.90 -0.20 -0.17
N VAL A 65 4.07 -0.64 1.08
CA VAL A 65 2.95 -0.81 2.02
C VAL A 65 3.15 0.07 3.25
N ILE A 66 2.12 0.85 3.59
CA ILE A 66 1.99 1.52 4.88
C ILE A 66 1.19 0.58 5.80
N ASP A 67 1.92 -0.15 6.64
CA ASP A 67 1.36 -1.05 7.65
C ASP A 67 1.27 -0.37 9.01
N ARG A 68 0.09 -0.41 9.63
CA ARG A 68 -0.10 -0.02 11.03
C ARG A 68 -0.01 -1.26 11.92
N LEU A 69 1.21 -1.53 12.38
CA LEU A 69 1.54 -2.54 13.37
C LEU A 69 0.81 -2.33 14.70
N ALA A 70 -0.43 -2.78 14.78
CA ALA A 70 -1.18 -2.92 16.01
C ALA A 70 -0.58 -4.08 16.81
N TYR A 71 0.31 -3.79 17.76
CA TYR A 71 0.89 -4.79 18.67
C TYR A 71 -0.17 -5.54 19.52
N TRP A 72 -1.41 -5.04 19.57
CA TRP A 72 -2.58 -5.74 20.14
C TRP A 72 -3.10 -6.89 19.26
N TYR A 73 -2.74 -6.95 17.97
CA TYR A 73 -3.28 -7.92 17.01
C TYR A 73 -2.63 -9.29 17.24
N TYR A 74 -3.30 -10.09 18.07
CA TYR A 74 -2.86 -11.42 18.47
C TYR A 74 -2.92 -12.39 17.28
N HIS A 75 -1.83 -12.51 16.52
CA HIS A 75 -1.61 -13.67 15.65
C HIS A 75 -1.43 -14.91 16.54
N PRO A 76 -2.34 -15.91 16.50
CA PRO A 76 -2.14 -17.16 17.23
C PRO A 76 -0.96 -17.90 16.59
N ARG A 77 0.19 -17.92 17.27
CA ARG A 77 1.41 -18.64 16.82
C ARG A 77 1.22 -20.15 16.69
N GLU A 78 0.05 -20.65 17.06
CA GLU A 78 -0.45 -22.02 16.92
C GLU A 78 -0.41 -22.52 15.47
N TRP A 79 -0.67 -21.65 14.48
CA TRP A 79 -0.62 -22.04 13.06
C TRP A 79 0.79 -22.01 12.47
N LEU A 80 1.73 -21.29 13.10
CA LEU A 80 3.14 -21.23 12.68
C LEU A 80 3.98 -22.45 13.16
N LYS A 81 3.32 -23.54 13.59
CA LYS A 81 3.95 -24.73 14.20
C LYS A 81 3.36 -26.08 13.74
N LYS A 82 2.81 -26.18 12.53
CA LYS A 82 2.35 -27.45 11.94
C LYS A 82 2.67 -27.66 10.47
N ALA A 83 3.97 -27.66 10.14
CA ALA A 83 4.64 -28.61 9.23
C ALA A 83 6.15 -28.36 9.29
#